data_AF-A0A537M199-F1
#
_entry.id   AF-A0A537M199-F1
#
_cell.length_a   1.000
_cell.length_b   1.000
_cell.length_c   1.000
_cell.angle_alpha   90.00
_cell.angle_beta   90.00
_cell.angle_gamma   90.00
#
_symmetry.space_group_name_H-M   'P 1'
#
loop_
_entity.id
_entity.type
_entity.pdbx_description
1 polymer ?
#
loop_
_entity_poly.entity_id
_entity_poly.type
_entity_poly.pdbx_seq_one_letter_code
_entity_poly.pdbx_strand_id
1 'polypeptide(L)'
;ATEFALGSAGAGLGATTANFKGGLGSASAQTPGGAKVAAIAVVNAVGSVTVGDGPWFWAAPFEVGDEYGGRGQPTSFTPDMLRMRLKGAADATSVENTTLALVVTDAALSKGQAKRLAMIAQTGMARAIYPVHAPLDGDVVFAAATGEKAVDPLAGLTELGMVAANVTARAIARGVYAATALPFPGAVPSRQDRFG
;
A
#
# COMPACT_ATOMS: atom_id res chain seq x y z
N ALA A 1 17.81 6.33 -12.70
CA ALA A 1 17.27 5.55 -11.56
C ALA A 1 17.27 4.09 -11.96
N THR A 2 17.49 3.16 -11.02
CA THR A 2 17.41 1.72 -11.32
C THR A 2 15.95 1.29 -11.27
N GLU A 3 15.47 0.68 -12.35
CA GLU A 3 14.12 0.09 -12.39
C GLU A 3 14.13 -1.30 -11.75
N PHE A 4 13.00 -1.67 -11.15
CA PHE A 4 12.77 -3.00 -10.59
C PHE A 4 11.32 -3.42 -10.82
N ALA A 5 11.09 -4.74 -10.89
CA ALA A 5 9.77 -5.28 -11.15
C ALA A 5 8.80 -5.06 -9.98
N LEU A 6 7.56 -4.72 -10.31
CA LEU A 6 6.42 -4.65 -9.37
C LEU A 6 5.44 -5.81 -9.63
N GLY A 7 4.43 -5.94 -8.78
CA GLY A 7 3.41 -6.97 -8.89
C GLY A 7 3.88 -8.32 -8.37
N SER A 8 3.76 -9.35 -9.20
CA SER A 8 4.09 -10.73 -8.84
C SER A 8 5.61 -10.99 -8.91
N ALA A 9 6.37 -10.25 -8.12
CA ALA A 9 7.84 -10.31 -8.07
C ALA A 9 8.36 -10.33 -6.63
N GLY A 10 9.48 -11.02 -6.40
CA GLY A 10 10.12 -11.13 -5.08
C GLY A 10 9.13 -11.59 -4.00
N ALA A 11 9.09 -10.88 -2.87
CA ALA A 11 8.15 -11.15 -1.79
C ALA A 11 6.66 -10.97 -2.20
N GLY A 12 6.37 -10.25 -3.28
CA GLY A 12 5.03 -10.10 -3.84
C GLY A 12 4.54 -11.29 -4.67
N LEU A 13 5.42 -12.23 -5.04
CA LEU A 13 5.10 -13.35 -5.93
C LEU A 13 3.88 -14.14 -5.43
N GLY A 14 3.88 -14.55 -4.17
CA GLY A 14 2.80 -15.31 -3.53
C GLY A 14 1.71 -14.46 -2.88
N ALA A 15 1.85 -13.13 -2.86
CA ALA A 15 0.97 -12.26 -2.08
C ALA A 15 -0.47 -12.22 -2.62
N THR A 16 -1.47 -12.22 -1.75
CA THR A 16 -2.89 -12.14 -2.10
C THR A 16 -3.64 -11.19 -1.17
N THR A 17 -4.73 -10.61 -1.64
CA THR A 17 -5.67 -9.82 -0.84
C THR A 17 -7.00 -10.58 -0.69
N ALA A 18 -8.01 -9.97 -0.07
CA ALA A 18 -9.31 -10.60 0.12
C ALA A 18 -9.96 -11.15 -1.17
N ASN A 19 -9.76 -10.50 -2.31
CA ASN A 19 -10.47 -10.80 -3.55
C ASN A 19 -9.60 -10.82 -4.81
N PHE A 20 -8.35 -10.34 -4.74
CA PHE A 20 -7.45 -10.27 -5.89
C PHE A 20 -6.03 -10.69 -5.53
N LYS A 21 -5.24 -10.92 -6.58
CA LYS A 21 -3.80 -11.10 -6.45
C LYS A 21 -3.18 -9.83 -5.84
N GLY A 22 -2.39 -10.03 -4.79
CA GLY A 22 -1.56 -9.01 -4.17
C GLY A 22 -0.22 -8.89 -4.88
N GLY A 23 0.68 -8.05 -4.39
CA GLY A 23 1.97 -7.88 -5.04
C GLY A 23 2.93 -6.94 -4.35
N LEU A 24 4.10 -6.79 -4.95
CA LEU A 24 5.13 -5.83 -4.59
C LEU A 24 4.84 -4.50 -5.28
N GLY A 25 4.68 -3.44 -4.50
CA GLY A 25 4.45 -2.10 -5.04
C GLY A 25 5.44 -1.09 -4.47
N SER A 26 5.63 0.01 -5.18
CA SER A 26 6.45 1.12 -4.71
C SER A 26 5.90 2.43 -5.21
N ALA A 27 6.15 3.53 -4.50
CA ALA A 27 5.85 4.88 -4.96
C ALA A 27 6.79 5.87 -4.28
N SER A 28 6.96 7.05 -4.86
CA SER A 28 7.76 8.12 -4.27
C SER A 28 7.12 9.48 -4.50
N ALA A 29 7.51 10.44 -3.68
CA ALA A 29 7.15 11.84 -3.80
C ALA A 29 8.24 12.72 -3.18
N GLN A 30 8.10 14.02 -3.42
CA GLN A 30 8.90 15.04 -2.78
C GLN A 30 7.98 15.96 -1.99
N THR A 31 8.37 16.35 -0.79
CA THR A 31 7.67 17.38 -0.02
C THR A 31 7.89 18.75 -0.67
N PRO A 32 7.03 19.75 -0.42
CA PRO A 32 7.29 21.15 -0.77
C PRO A 32 8.65 21.67 -0.27
N GLY A 33 9.10 21.25 0.93
CA GLY A 33 10.45 21.53 1.44
C GLY A 33 11.59 20.78 0.71
N GLY A 34 11.26 19.99 -0.30
CA GLY A 34 12.19 19.29 -1.18
C GLY A 34 12.77 18.01 -0.59
N ALA A 35 12.29 17.51 0.55
CA ALA A 35 12.69 16.20 1.08
C ALA A 35 12.02 15.10 0.27
N LYS A 36 12.76 14.05 -0.07
CA LYS A 36 12.23 12.91 -0.82
C LYS A 36 11.76 11.84 0.14
N VAL A 37 10.67 11.17 -0.22
CA VAL A 37 10.18 10.00 0.49
C VAL A 37 9.68 8.96 -0.51
N ALA A 38 10.04 7.72 -0.26
CA ALA A 38 9.62 6.57 -1.06
C ALA A 38 9.08 5.48 -0.14
N ALA A 39 8.12 4.72 -0.63
CA ALA A 39 7.62 3.52 0.00
C ALA A 39 7.80 2.32 -0.93
N ILE A 40 8.06 1.16 -0.35
CA ILE A 40 7.90 -0.14 -0.99
C ILE A 40 7.04 -1.01 -0.08
N ALA A 41 6.09 -1.74 -0.65
CA ALA A 41 5.11 -2.53 0.08
C ALA A 41 4.90 -3.91 -0.54
N VAL A 42 4.87 -4.95 0.29
CA VAL A 42 4.43 -6.30 -0.07
C VAL A 42 3.00 -6.48 0.43
N VAL A 43 2.06 -6.57 -0.50
CA VAL A 43 0.63 -6.49 -0.22
C VAL A 43 0.02 -7.89 -0.12
N ASN A 44 0.11 -8.50 1.07
CA ASN A 44 -0.57 -9.75 1.41
C ASN A 44 -1.66 -9.51 2.47
N ALA A 45 -2.50 -8.51 2.22
CA ALA A 45 -3.47 -7.99 3.18
C ALA A 45 -4.61 -8.97 3.44
N VAL A 46 -5.15 -8.96 4.67
CA VAL A 46 -6.41 -9.67 4.95
C VAL A 46 -7.60 -8.99 4.28
N GLY A 47 -7.57 -7.66 4.17
CA GLY A 47 -8.63 -6.84 3.59
C GLY A 47 -8.58 -6.73 2.07
N SER A 48 -9.48 -5.90 1.53
CA SER A 48 -9.49 -5.55 0.11
C SER A 48 -8.73 -4.25 -0.14
N VAL A 49 -8.01 -4.19 -1.24
CA VAL A 49 -7.33 -2.97 -1.73
C VAL A 49 -8.22 -2.20 -2.73
N THR A 50 -9.19 -2.90 -3.33
CA THR A 50 -10.21 -2.33 -4.19
C THR A 50 -11.48 -2.00 -3.42
N VAL A 51 -12.25 -1.04 -3.94
CA VAL A 51 -13.60 -0.74 -3.46
C VAL A 51 -14.54 -1.86 -3.86
N GLY A 52 -14.96 -2.66 -2.88
CA GLY A 52 -15.64 -3.94 -3.11
C GLY A 52 -14.85 -4.82 -4.09
N ASP A 53 -15.56 -5.45 -5.02
CA ASP A 53 -14.98 -6.24 -6.11
C ASP A 53 -14.88 -5.44 -7.42
N GLY A 54 -14.96 -4.11 -7.32
CA GLY A 54 -14.95 -3.19 -8.45
C GLY A 54 -13.54 -2.79 -8.91
N PRO A 55 -13.46 -1.96 -9.96
CA PRO A 55 -12.19 -1.57 -10.57
C PRO A 55 -11.45 -0.43 -9.84
N TRP A 56 -12.05 0.18 -8.82
CA TRP A 56 -11.52 1.35 -8.10
C TRP A 56 -10.66 0.94 -6.92
N PHE A 57 -9.66 1.77 -6.59
CA PHE A 57 -8.82 1.60 -5.43
C PHE A 57 -9.25 2.51 -4.28
N TRP A 58 -9.13 2.06 -3.04
CA TRP A 58 -9.31 2.95 -1.87
C TRP A 58 -8.31 4.11 -1.89
N ALA A 59 -7.11 3.88 -2.42
CA ALA A 59 -6.05 4.86 -2.54
C ALA A 59 -6.27 5.91 -3.65
N ALA A 60 -7.36 5.83 -4.43
CA ALA A 60 -7.64 6.71 -5.56
C ALA A 60 -7.45 8.22 -5.32
N PRO A 61 -7.78 8.83 -4.16
CA PRO A 61 -7.49 10.25 -3.91
C PRO A 61 -6.01 10.64 -4.02
N PHE A 62 -5.10 9.67 -3.95
CA PHE A 62 -3.66 9.89 -3.89
C PHE A 62 -2.95 9.49 -5.18
N GLU A 63 -3.69 9.13 -6.24
CA GLU A 63 -3.11 8.72 -7.52
C GLU A 63 -2.37 9.88 -8.17
N VAL A 64 -1.21 9.59 -8.76
CA VAL A 64 -0.43 10.56 -9.54
C VAL A 64 -0.36 10.10 -10.98
N GLY A 65 -0.97 10.87 -11.89
CA GLY A 65 -1.18 10.43 -13.26
C GLY A 65 -2.11 9.22 -13.29
N ASP A 66 -1.74 8.21 -14.07
CA ASP A 66 -2.51 6.97 -14.22
C ASP A 66 -1.76 5.75 -13.66
N GLU A 67 -0.95 5.94 -12.61
CA GLU A 67 -0.01 4.94 -12.09
C GLU A 67 -0.66 3.63 -11.59
N TYR A 68 -1.97 3.62 -11.35
CA TYR A 68 -2.77 2.42 -11.14
C TYR A 68 -4.15 2.50 -11.83
N GLY A 69 -4.17 3.12 -13.01
CA GLY A 69 -5.25 3.05 -13.99
C GLY A 69 -6.17 4.26 -14.08
N GLY A 70 -5.96 5.33 -13.32
CA GLY A 70 -6.60 6.64 -13.55
C GLY A 70 -8.12 6.65 -13.44
N ARG A 71 -8.70 5.70 -12.70
CA ARG A 71 -10.17 5.52 -12.64
C ARG A 71 -10.88 6.41 -11.63
N GLY A 72 -10.11 7.10 -10.77
CA GLY A 72 -10.67 7.87 -9.67
C GLY A 72 -11.47 7.00 -8.70
N GLN A 73 -12.57 7.55 -8.19
CA GLN A 73 -13.47 6.89 -7.24
C GLN A 73 -14.81 6.55 -7.89
N PRO A 74 -15.58 5.59 -7.32
CA PRO A 74 -16.96 5.42 -7.74
C PRO A 74 -17.77 6.69 -7.47
N THR A 75 -18.78 6.95 -8.29
CA THR A 75 -19.67 8.12 -8.16
C THR A 75 -20.51 8.07 -6.89
N SER A 76 -20.77 6.88 -6.36
CA SER A 76 -21.42 6.65 -5.07
C SER A 76 -20.93 5.35 -4.45
N PHE A 77 -21.00 5.26 -3.12
CA PHE A 77 -20.67 4.05 -2.37
C PHE A 77 -21.94 3.31 -1.98
N THR A 78 -22.05 2.05 -2.37
CA THR A 78 -23.16 1.19 -1.96
C THR A 78 -22.83 0.44 -0.66
N PRO A 79 -23.83 -0.06 0.09
CA PRO A 79 -23.57 -0.90 1.26
C PRO A 79 -22.72 -2.15 0.95
N ASP A 80 -22.81 -2.70 -0.27
CA ASP A 80 -21.98 -3.84 -0.66
C ASP A 80 -20.51 -3.45 -0.88
N MET A 81 -20.23 -2.29 -1.47
CA MET A 81 -18.87 -1.76 -1.62
C MET A 81 -18.15 -1.57 -0.28
N LEU A 82 -18.92 -1.27 0.77
CA LEU A 82 -18.45 -1.08 2.14
C LEU A 82 -18.56 -2.34 2.99
N ARG A 83 -19.04 -3.46 2.43
CA ARG A 83 -19.09 -4.72 3.16
C ARG A 83 -17.67 -5.19 3.46
N MET A 84 -17.45 -5.58 4.70
CA MET A 84 -16.21 -6.21 5.13
C MET A 84 -15.91 -7.45 4.27
N ARG A 85 -14.71 -7.49 3.70
CA ARG A 85 -14.16 -8.63 2.96
C ARG A 85 -12.88 -9.07 3.65
N LEU A 86 -12.80 -10.35 4.01
CA LEU A 86 -11.63 -10.93 4.67
C LEU A 86 -11.14 -12.13 3.87
N LYS A 87 -9.84 -12.15 3.56
CA LYS A 87 -9.15 -13.30 2.98
C LYS A 87 -9.33 -14.52 3.90
N GLY A 88 -9.82 -15.63 3.34
CA GLY A 88 -10.01 -16.90 4.06
C GLY A 88 -11.32 -17.03 4.86
N ALA A 89 -12.11 -15.96 5.03
CA ALA A 89 -13.46 -15.96 5.63
C ALA A 89 -13.67 -16.96 6.80
N ALA A 90 -14.66 -17.85 6.70
CA ALA A 90 -15.10 -18.76 7.77
C ALA A 90 -14.07 -19.85 8.15
N ASP A 91 -13.08 -20.09 7.28
CA ASP A 91 -12.02 -21.09 7.44
C ASP A 91 -10.66 -20.44 7.76
N ALA A 92 -10.65 -19.15 8.12
CA ALA A 92 -9.44 -18.41 8.47
C ALA A 92 -8.78 -19.02 9.71
N THR A 93 -7.75 -19.85 9.49
CA THR A 93 -6.82 -20.24 10.53
C THR A 93 -5.88 -19.07 10.83
N SER A 94 -5.30 -19.03 12.03
CA SER A 94 -4.53 -17.90 12.58
C SER A 94 -3.17 -17.64 11.90
N VAL A 95 -3.04 -17.88 10.60
CA VAL A 95 -1.78 -17.81 9.88
C VAL A 95 -2.01 -17.19 8.49
N GLU A 96 -1.12 -16.26 8.11
CA GLU A 96 -0.77 -15.88 6.71
C GLU A 96 -1.40 -14.64 6.05
N ASN A 97 -1.77 -13.60 6.82
CA ASN A 97 -1.98 -12.25 6.26
C ASN A 97 -0.97 -11.27 6.86
N THR A 98 -0.27 -10.52 6.01
CA THR A 98 0.78 -9.58 6.44
C THR A 98 1.03 -8.55 5.33
N THR A 99 0.70 -7.28 5.56
CA THR A 99 1.22 -6.20 4.71
C THR A 99 2.51 -5.63 5.29
N LEU A 100 3.62 -5.79 4.57
CA LEU A 100 4.92 -5.26 4.97
C LEU A 100 5.22 -4.00 4.15
N ALA A 101 5.58 -2.90 4.81
CA ALA A 101 6.03 -1.71 4.12
C ALA A 101 7.35 -1.17 4.69
N LEU A 102 8.15 -0.56 3.82
CA LEU A 102 9.32 0.22 4.18
C LEU A 102 9.18 1.61 3.60
N VAL A 103 9.31 2.62 4.44
CA VAL A 103 9.38 4.03 4.05
C VAL A 103 10.82 4.53 4.19
N VAL A 104 11.37 5.11 3.13
CA VAL A 104 12.73 5.66 3.11
C VAL A 104 12.67 7.13 2.74
N THR A 105 13.43 7.96 3.45
CA THR A 105 13.54 9.39 3.19
C THR A 105 14.99 9.87 3.22
N ASP A 106 15.27 10.96 2.50
CA ASP A 106 16.54 11.67 2.60
C ASP A 106 16.59 12.66 3.79
N ALA A 107 15.47 12.86 4.50
CA ALA A 107 15.40 13.72 5.65
C ALA A 107 16.30 13.21 6.80
N ALA A 108 16.95 14.14 7.51
CA ALA A 108 17.72 13.88 8.71
C ALA A 108 16.80 13.67 9.90
N LEU A 109 16.57 12.40 10.25
CA LEU A 109 15.70 11.99 11.33
C LEU A 109 16.48 11.28 12.43
N SER A 110 16.21 11.66 13.69
CA SER A 110 16.57 10.84 14.84
C SER A 110 15.80 9.51 14.83
N LYS A 111 16.25 8.53 15.63
CA LYS A 111 15.54 7.25 15.79
C LYS A 111 14.08 7.43 16.26
N GLY A 112 13.83 8.40 17.14
CA GLY A 112 12.47 8.73 17.60
C GLY A 112 11.60 9.30 16.47
N GLN A 113 12.16 10.17 15.64
CA GLN A 113 11.45 10.72 14.48
C GLN A 113 11.22 9.68 13.38
N ALA A 114 12.17 8.77 13.13
CA ALA A 114 11.98 7.65 12.22
C ALA A 114 10.87 6.71 12.71
N LYS A 115 10.83 6.39 14.01
CA LYS A 115 9.71 5.64 14.61
C LYS A 115 8.38 6.38 14.42
N ARG A 116 8.36 7.70 14.63
CA ARG A 116 7.16 8.53 14.38
C ARG A 116 6.74 8.49 12.92
N LEU A 117 7.68 8.56 11.98
CA LEU A 117 7.41 8.45 10.55
C LEU A 117 6.77 7.09 10.21
N ALA A 118 7.31 5.98 10.74
CA ALA A 118 6.74 4.65 10.55
C ALA A 118 5.29 4.56 11.06
N MET A 119 5.01 5.13 12.25
CA MET A 119 3.64 5.18 12.79
C MET A 119 2.69 5.99 11.91
N ILE A 120 3.11 7.16 11.41
CA ILE A 120 2.27 7.98 10.51
C ILE A 120 2.04 7.25 9.18
N ALA A 121 3.05 6.56 8.65
CA ALA A 121 2.93 5.81 7.41
C ALA A 121 1.90 4.67 7.46
N GLN A 122 1.56 4.12 8.64
CA GLN A 122 0.43 3.18 8.79
C GLN A 122 -0.92 3.81 8.40
N THR A 123 -1.07 5.14 8.49
CA THR A 123 -2.25 5.83 7.92
C THR A 123 -2.38 5.60 6.42
N GLY A 124 -1.27 5.40 5.71
CA GLY A 124 -1.26 4.99 4.31
C GLY A 124 -1.83 3.60 4.06
N MET A 125 -1.61 2.66 4.98
CA MET A 125 -2.24 1.33 4.93
C MET A 125 -3.75 1.46 5.07
N ALA A 126 -4.24 2.22 6.05
CA ALA A 126 -5.68 2.46 6.24
C ALA A 126 -6.36 3.22 5.09
N ARG A 127 -5.61 3.99 4.30
CA ARG A 127 -6.10 4.65 3.09
C ARG A 127 -6.20 3.71 1.88
N ALA A 128 -5.50 2.59 1.90
CA ALA A 128 -5.41 1.67 0.76
C ALA A 128 -6.06 0.31 1.02
N ILE A 129 -6.25 -0.10 2.27
CA ILE A 129 -6.71 -1.44 2.66
C ILE A 129 -7.96 -1.30 3.54
N TYR A 130 -9.01 -2.04 3.21
CA TYR A 130 -10.29 -2.03 3.92
C TYR A 130 -10.83 -3.45 4.15
N PRO A 131 -10.96 -3.92 5.42
CA PRO A 131 -10.34 -3.38 6.63
C PRO A 131 -8.83 -3.69 6.70
N VAL A 132 -8.09 -2.93 7.50
CA VAL A 132 -6.65 -3.13 7.77
C VAL A 132 -6.43 -3.33 9.28
N HIS A 133 -5.26 -3.82 9.69
CA HIS A 133 -4.90 -4.02 11.11
C HIS A 133 -5.87 -4.96 11.84
N ALA A 134 -6.47 -5.90 11.10
CA ALA A 134 -7.29 -6.92 11.73
C ALA A 134 -6.45 -7.78 12.69
N PRO A 135 -7.04 -8.44 13.69
CA PRO A 135 -6.29 -9.24 14.66
C PRO A 135 -5.40 -10.34 14.06
N LEU A 136 -5.71 -10.76 12.83
CA LEU A 136 -4.98 -11.79 12.08
C LEU A 136 -3.97 -11.22 11.08
N ASP A 137 -3.82 -9.89 10.99
CA ASP A 137 -2.91 -9.24 10.05
C ASP A 137 -1.59 -8.85 10.72
N GLY A 138 -0.48 -9.30 10.14
CA GLY A 138 0.88 -8.99 10.60
C GLY A 138 1.40 -7.66 10.09
N ASP A 139 0.57 -6.62 10.01
CA ASP A 139 0.94 -5.35 9.38
C ASP A 139 2.15 -4.69 10.07
N VAL A 140 3.21 -4.41 9.29
CA VAL A 140 4.42 -3.77 9.79
C VAL A 140 4.91 -2.69 8.83
N VAL A 141 5.25 -1.53 9.39
CA VAL A 141 5.95 -0.46 8.68
C VAL A 141 7.32 -0.24 9.31
N PHE A 142 8.36 -0.35 8.49
CA PHE A 142 9.71 0.12 8.83
C PHE A 142 9.94 1.51 8.25
N ALA A 143 10.76 2.32 8.91
CA ALA A 143 11.21 3.60 8.38
C ALA A 143 12.74 3.73 8.45
N ALA A 144 13.32 4.26 7.38
CA ALA A 144 14.75 4.55 7.29
C ALA A 144 14.98 5.97 6.75
N ALA A 145 16.11 6.56 7.14
CA ALA A 145 16.50 7.92 6.79
C ALA A 145 17.99 7.93 6.39
N THR A 146 18.33 8.51 5.24
CA THR A 146 19.74 8.61 4.78
C THR A 146 20.47 9.80 5.40
N GLY A 147 19.75 10.80 5.92
CA GLY A 147 20.34 11.88 6.72
C GLY A 147 20.86 13.08 5.94
N GLU A 148 20.45 13.24 4.68
CA GLU A 148 21.01 14.23 3.76
C GLU A 148 20.40 15.63 3.92
N LYS A 149 19.13 15.74 4.34
CA LYS A 149 18.41 17.01 4.38
C LYS A 149 17.79 17.30 5.74
N ALA A 150 18.11 18.45 6.34
CA ALA A 150 17.44 18.91 7.54
C ALA A 150 15.94 19.16 7.27
N VAL A 151 15.10 18.78 8.22
CA VAL A 151 13.67 19.06 8.20
C VAL A 151 13.26 19.70 9.51
N ASP A 152 12.30 20.63 9.44
CA ASP A 152 11.74 21.21 10.66
C ASP A 152 11.13 20.08 11.53
N PRO A 153 11.46 20.02 12.84
CA PRO A 153 11.06 18.89 13.68
C PRO A 153 9.55 18.71 13.86
N LEU A 154 8.76 19.75 13.62
CA LEU A 154 7.32 19.74 13.86
C LEU A 154 6.53 19.80 12.54
N ALA A 155 6.54 20.95 11.87
CA ALA A 155 5.82 21.16 10.62
C ALA A 155 6.44 20.33 9.49
N GLY A 156 7.78 20.30 9.40
CA GLY A 156 8.50 19.52 8.39
C GLY A 156 8.30 18.01 8.57
N LEU A 157 8.38 17.50 9.80
CA LEU A 157 8.10 16.09 10.10
C LEU A 157 6.64 15.72 9.84
N THR A 158 5.70 16.63 10.13
CA THR A 158 4.27 16.41 9.88
C THR A 158 3.98 16.36 8.37
N GLU A 159 4.55 17.30 7.60
CA GLU A 159 4.47 17.31 6.14
C GLU A 159 5.08 16.03 5.55
N LEU A 160 6.29 15.66 5.99
CA LEU A 160 6.95 14.43 5.57
C LEU A 160 6.11 13.19 5.88
N GLY A 161 5.52 13.11 7.07
CA GLY A 161 4.65 12.01 7.48
C GLY A 161 3.37 11.91 6.63
N MET A 162 2.74 13.05 6.32
CA MET A 162 1.57 13.10 5.46
C MET A 162 1.88 12.60 4.04
N VAL A 163 3.01 13.04 3.46
CA VAL A 163 3.48 12.55 2.16
C VAL A 163 3.86 11.07 2.25
N ALA A 164 4.51 10.63 3.33
CA ALA A 164 4.86 9.22 3.57
C ALA A 164 3.63 8.30 3.59
N ALA A 165 2.55 8.73 4.23
CA ALA A 165 1.28 8.00 4.22
C ALA A 165 0.67 7.93 2.81
N ASN A 166 0.71 9.03 2.04
CA ASN A 166 0.22 9.02 0.65
C ASN A 166 1.05 8.08 -0.24
N VAL A 167 2.38 8.12 -0.17
CA VAL A 167 3.23 7.21 -0.97
C VAL A 167 3.09 5.76 -0.53
N THR A 168 2.81 5.49 0.74
CA THR A 168 2.52 4.13 1.22
C THR A 168 1.19 3.62 0.63
N ALA A 169 0.14 4.43 0.63
CA ALA A 169 -1.14 4.07 0.02
C ALA A 169 -1.01 3.79 -1.49
N ARG A 170 -0.27 4.66 -2.19
CA ARG A 170 0.05 4.50 -3.61
C ARG A 170 0.85 3.24 -3.88
N ALA A 171 1.89 2.97 -3.08
CA ALA A 171 2.69 1.75 -3.21
C ALA A 171 1.81 0.50 -3.10
N ILE A 172 0.89 0.46 -2.14
CA ILE A 172 -0.04 -0.67 -1.97
C ILE A 172 -0.93 -0.85 -3.21
N ALA A 173 -1.55 0.23 -3.71
CA ALA A 173 -2.39 0.17 -4.90
C ALA A 173 -1.61 -0.27 -6.14
N ARG A 174 -0.40 0.28 -6.36
CA ARG A 174 0.50 -0.12 -7.47
C ARG A 174 0.90 -1.60 -7.38
N GLY A 175 1.10 -2.13 -6.17
CA GLY A 175 1.44 -3.53 -5.97
C GLY A 175 0.34 -4.48 -6.45
N VAL A 176 -0.92 -4.17 -6.15
CA VAL A 176 -2.09 -4.94 -6.62
C VAL A 176 -2.35 -4.71 -8.10
N TYR A 177 -2.21 -3.47 -8.57
CA TYR A 177 -2.42 -3.12 -9.98
C TYR A 177 -1.44 -3.83 -10.92
N ALA A 178 -0.16 -3.90 -10.55
CA ALA A 178 0.88 -4.53 -11.36
C ALA A 178 0.92 -6.06 -11.22
N ALA A 179 0.15 -6.64 -10.29
CA ALA A 179 0.18 -8.07 -10.04
C ALA A 179 -0.48 -8.87 -11.18
N THR A 180 0.08 -10.03 -11.47
CA THR A 180 -0.47 -11.01 -12.43
C THR A 180 -0.80 -12.30 -11.71
N ALA A 181 -1.90 -12.96 -12.09
CA ALA A 181 -2.25 -14.26 -11.54
C ALA A 181 -1.12 -15.27 -11.79
N LEU A 182 -0.93 -16.19 -10.85
CA LEU A 182 0.07 -17.25 -10.99
C LEU A 182 -0.45 -18.31 -11.98
N PRO A 183 0.44 -18.96 -12.77
CA PRO A 183 0.03 -19.85 -13.85
C PRO A 183 -0.32 -21.25 -13.35
N PHE A 184 -1.29 -21.38 -12.44
CA PHE A 184 -1.81 -22.66 -11.97
C PHE A 184 -3.34 -22.64 -11.80
N PRO A 185 -4.02 -23.79 -11.95
CA PRO A 185 -5.47 -23.87 -11.77
C PRO A 185 -5.93 -23.41 -10.38
N GLY A 186 -6.88 -22.49 -10.33
CA GLY A 186 -7.42 -21.95 -9.07
C GLY A 186 -6.60 -20.83 -8.44
N ALA A 187 -5.58 -20.30 -9.13
CA ALA A 187 -4.88 -19.11 -8.69
C ALA A 187 -5.84 -17.92 -8.50
N VAL A 188 -5.62 -17.12 -7.45
CA VAL A 188 -6.39 -15.90 -7.22
C VAL A 188 -6.21 -14.97 -8.43
N PRO A 189 -7.29 -14.50 -9.08
CA PRO A 189 -7.19 -13.67 -10.26
C PRO A 189 -6.53 -12.34 -9.93
N SER A 190 -5.78 -11.78 -10.87
CA SER A 190 -5.37 -10.40 -10.78
C SER A 190 -6.55 -9.46 -11.03
N ARG A 191 -6.42 -8.22 -10.56
CA ARG A 191 -7.36 -7.16 -10.92
C ARG A 191 -7.39 -6.95 -12.44
N GLN A 192 -6.24 -7.09 -13.12
CA GLN A 192 -6.14 -6.90 -14.57
C GLN A 192 -6.92 -7.97 -15.34
N ASP A 193 -6.98 -9.22 -14.84
CA ASP A 193 -7.79 -10.27 -15.47
C ASP A 193 -9.29 -9.91 -15.52
N ARG A 194 -9.76 -9.05 -14.61
CA ARG A 194 -11.17 -8.62 -14.57
C ARG A 194 -11.43 -7.26 -15.23
N PHE A 195 -10.46 -6.35 -15.19
CA PHE A 195 -10.69 -4.93 -15.48
C PHE A 195 -9.55 -4.26 -16.27
N GLY A 196 -8.56 -5.03 -16.71
CA GLY A 196 -7.44 -4.56 -17.54
C GLY A 196 -7.86 -4.16 -18.95
#